data_AF-A0A3B9PPJ8-F1
#
_entry.id   AF-A0A3B9PPJ8-F1
#
_cell.length_a   1.000
_cell.length_b   1.000
_cell.length_c   1.000
_cell.angle_alpha   90.00
_cell.angle_beta   90.00
_cell.angle_gamma   90.00
#
_symmetry.space_group_name_H-M   'P 1'
#
loop_
_entity.id
_entity.type
_entity.pdbx_description
1 polymer ?
#
loop_
_entity_poly.entity_id
_entity_poly.type
_entity_poly.pdbx_seq_one_letter_code
_entity_poly.pdbx_strand_id
1 'polypeptide(L)' 'MPRMDTPTANFTHHFLIAMPSMADPHFARTLTYIAEHNDQGALGIIVNRPIDMTLATLFER' A
#
# COMPACT_ATOMS: atom_id res chain seq x y z
N MET A 1 -34.75 2.66 -12.33
CA MET A 1 -34.11 2.09 -11.12
C MET A 1 -32.95 3.00 -10.74
N PRO A 2 -32.85 3.50 -9.50
CA PRO A 2 -31.68 4.24 -9.05
C PRO A 2 -30.52 3.25 -8.88
N ARG A 3 -29.36 3.56 -9.45
CA ARG A 3 -28.12 2.83 -9.16
C ARG A 3 -27.86 2.94 -7.65
N MET A 4 -27.66 1.82 -6.96
CA MET A 4 -26.99 1.84 -5.66
C MET A 4 -25.56 2.27 -5.93
N ASP A 5 -25.27 3.55 -5.76
CA ASP A 5 -23.89 4.02 -5.72
C ASP A 5 -23.29 3.50 -4.41
N THR A 6 -22.71 2.30 -4.46
CA THR A 6 -21.85 1.80 -3.40
C THR A 6 -20.81 2.90 -3.14
N PRO A 7 -20.66 3.42 -1.91
CA PRO A 7 -19.58 4.36 -1.65
C PRO A 7 -18.28 3.66 -2.03
N THR A 8 -17.66 4.09 -3.12
CA THR A 8 -16.34 3.63 -3.54
C THR A 8 -15.40 4.03 -2.41
N ALA A 9 -15.02 3.06 -1.59
CA ALA A 9 -14.17 3.32 -0.43
C ALA A 9 -12.83 3.87 -0.93
N ASN A 10 -12.60 5.17 -0.73
CA ASN A 10 -11.32 5.79 -1.02
C ASN A 10 -10.37 5.51 0.15
N PHE A 11 -9.21 4.90 -0.13
CA PHE A 11 -8.24 4.48 0.87
C PHE A 11 -6.99 5.36 0.85
N THR A 12 -6.98 6.45 0.10
CA THR A 12 -5.88 7.42 0.12
C THR A 12 -5.62 7.89 1.56
N HIS A 13 -4.36 8.01 1.96
CA HIS A 13 -3.90 8.34 3.32
C HIS A 13 -4.22 7.29 4.40
N HIS A 14 -4.59 6.06 4.02
CA HIS A 14 -4.80 4.96 4.97
C HIS A 14 -3.63 3.97 4.96
N PHE A 15 -3.56 3.19 6.03
CA PHE A 15 -2.68 2.03 6.11
C PHE A 15 -3.45 0.74 5.86
N LEU A 16 -2.89 -0.14 5.03
CA LEU A 16 -3.27 -1.53 4.94
C LEU A 16 -2.37 -2.35 5.86
N ILE A 17 -3.00 -3.13 6.74
CA ILE A 17 -2.33 -4.03 7.67
C ILE A 17 -2.47 -5.45 7.14
N ALA A 18 -1.35 -6.10 6.84
CA ALA A 18 -1.36 -7.49 6.42
C ALA A 18 -1.84 -8.40 7.56
N MET A 19 -2.90 -9.16 7.29
CA MET A 19 -3.42 -10.14 8.24
C MET A 19 -2.41 -11.26 8.49
N PRO A 20 -2.41 -11.89 9.70
CA PRO A 20 -1.47 -12.97 10.02
C PRO A 20 -1.49 -14.14 9.04
N SER A 21 -2.62 -14.38 8.38
CA SER A 21 -2.83 -15.43 7.37
C SER A 21 -2.44 -15.02 5.94
N MET A 22 -1.78 -13.87 5.74
CA MET A 22 -1.34 -13.41 4.43
C MET A 22 -0.34 -14.41 3.82
N ALA A 23 -0.75 -15.08 2.74
CA ALA A 23 0.06 -16.12 2.08
C ALA A 23 1.18 -15.54 1.20
N ASP A 24 1.01 -14.32 0.67
CA ASP A 24 2.02 -13.69 -0.18
C ASP A 24 3.21 -13.21 0.67
N PRO A 25 4.43 -13.74 0.46
CA PRO A 25 5.61 -13.33 1.22
C PRO A 25 6.00 -11.86 1.00
N HIS A 26 5.60 -11.24 -0.11
CA HIS A 26 5.87 -9.82 -0.37
C HIS A 26 5.07 -8.90 0.56
N PHE A 27 3.89 -9.33 0.99
CA PHE A 27 2.99 -8.56 1.87
C PHE A 27 2.84 -9.16 3.26
N ALA A 28 3.36 -10.36 3.52
CA ALA A 28 3.33 -10.95 4.84
C ALA A 28 3.94 -10.00 5.89
N ARG A 29 3.15 -9.68 6.93
CA ARG A 29 3.52 -8.80 8.05
C ARG A 29 3.89 -7.37 7.63
N THR A 30 3.38 -6.87 6.50
CA THR A 30 3.64 -5.50 6.05
C THR A 30 2.62 -4.50 6.58
N LEU A 31 3.09 -3.26 6.76
CA LEU A 31 2.28 -2.06 6.90
C LEU A 31 2.45 -1.25 5.61
N THR A 32 1.38 -1.12 4.83
CA THR A 32 1.41 -0.45 3.53
C THR A 32 0.63 0.85 3.60
N TYR A 33 1.27 1.98 3.30
CA TYR A 33 0.62 3.29 3.18
C TYR A 33 0.05 3.48 1.76
N ILE A 34 -1.19 3.95 1.64
CA ILE A 34 -1.80 4.25 0.33
C ILE A 34 -1.62 5.74 0.00
N ALA A 35 -0.81 6.01 -1.02
CA ALA A 35 -0.54 7.36 -1.51
C ALA A 35 -1.60 7.85 -2.51
N GLU A 36 -2.18 6.93 -3.29
CA GLU A 36 -3.21 7.22 -4.28
C GLU A 36 -4.20 6.06 -4.37
N HIS A 37 -5.51 6.34 -4.40
CA HIS A 37 -6.56 5.39 -4.75
C HIS A 37 -7.60 6.08 -5.64
N ASN A 38 -7.77 5.57 -6.86
CA ASN A 38 -8.73 6.06 -7.83
C ASN A 38 -9.31 4.89 -8.66
N ASP A 39 -10.14 5.21 -9.65
CA ASP A 39 -10.83 4.21 -10.49
C ASP A 39 -9.87 3.36 -11.34
N GLN A 40 -8.59 3.72 -11.47
CA GLN A 40 -7.56 2.94 -12.15
C GLN A 40 -6.82 1.97 -11.20
N GLY A 41 -6.99 2.13 -9.88
CA GLY A 41 -6.36 1.29 -8.87
C GLY A 41 -5.75 2.09 -7.71
N ALA A 42 -4.84 1.45 -6.98
CA ALA A 42 -4.19 2.03 -5.81
C ALA A 42 -2.66 1.93 -5.89
N LEU A 43 -1.99 3.00 -5.47
CA LEU A 43 -0.54 3.05 -5.28
C LEU A 43 -0.22 3.14 -3.79
N GLY A 44 0.69 2.29 -3.32
CA GLY A 44 1.12 2.30 -1.94
C GLY A 44 2.57 1.89 -1.72
N ILE A 45 3.08 2.17 -0.53
CA ILE A 45 4.47 1.96 -0.12
C ILE A 45 4.49 1.16 1.18
N ILE A 46 5.31 0.12 1.24
CA ILE A 46 5.55 -0.62 2.48
C ILE A 46 6.49 0.20 3.36
N VAL A 47 6.05 0.57 4.57
CA VAL A 47 6.80 1.47 5.46
C VAL A 47 7.62 0.73 6.53
N ASN A 48 7.37 -0.56 6.73
CA ASN A 48 7.97 -1.34 7.83
C ASN A 48 8.96 -2.42 7.36
N ARG A 49 9.45 -2.33 6.11
CA ARG A 49 10.41 -3.28 5.54
C ARG A 49 11.66 -2.52 5.09
N PRO A 50 12.66 -2.33 5.98
CA PRO A 50 13.90 -1.68 5.61
C PRO A 50 14.67 -2.50 4.57
N ILE A 51 15.41 -1.82 3.71
CA ILE A 51 16.30 -2.42 2.72
C ILE A 51 17.76 -2.22 3.15
N ASP A 52 18.65 -3.08 2.68
CA ASP A 52 20.09 -3.03 2.98
C ASP A 52 20.81 -2.02 2.06
N MET A 53 20.29 -0.80 1.99
CA MET A 53 20.84 0.28 1.19
C MET A 53 20.48 1.62 1.83
N THR A 54 21.46 2.51 1.93
CA THR A 54 21.23 3.87 2.41
C THR A 54 20.76 4.78 1.28
N LEU A 55 20.05 5.86 1.66
CA LEU A 55 19.63 6.87 0.70
C LEU A 55 20.83 7.56 0.01
N ALA A 56 21.94 7.74 0.72
CA ALA A 56 23.17 8.29 0.15
C ALA A 56 23.72 7.40 -0.96
N THR A 57 23.83 6.09 -0.70
CA THR A 57 24.32 5.11 -1.69
C THR A 57 23.42 5.04 -2.93
N LEU A 58 22.11 5.26 -2.78
CA LEU A 58 21.17 5.30 -3.91
C LEU A 58 21.39 6.53 -4.81
N PHE A 59 21.64 7.70 -4.23
CA PHE A 59 21.83 8.94 -5.00
C PHE A 59 23.22 9.06 -5.65
N GLU A 60 24.18 8.23 -5.26
CA GLU A 60 25.50 8.15 -5.89
C GLU A 60 25.51 7.31 -7.19
N ARG A 61 24.36 6.72 -7.57
CA ARG A 61 24.21 5.87 -8.75
C ARG A 61 23.59 6.59 -9.94
#